data_AF-A0A182SDG9-F1
#
_entry.id   AF-A0A182SDG9-F1
#
_cell.length_a   1.000
_cell.length_b   1.000
_cell.length_c   1.000
_cell.angle_alpha   90.00
_cell.angle_beta   90.00
_cell.angle_gamma   90.00
#
_symmetry.space_group_name_H-M   'P 1'
#
loop_
_entity.id
_entity.type
_entity.pdbx_description
1 polymer ?
#
loop_
_entity_poly.entity_id
_entity_poly.type
_entity_poly.pdbx_seq_one_letter_code
_entity_poly.pdbx_strand_id
1 'polypeptide(L)'
;MYQAEIEKVYCVTLNKPLDPARLLPEGKAYWTYLGSLTTPPCSESVTWILFKEPIEVSHEQLELFREMRCYDAAEECPCDATLNKQFEYGKVINNFRPPLELGNRQLREVDSY
;
A
#
# COMPACT_ATOMS: atom_id res chain seq x y z
N MET A 1 -9.32 -17.66 32.75
CA MET A 1 -10.43 -16.76 32.39
C MET A 1 -9.89 -15.81 31.34
N TYR A 2 -10.07 -16.13 30.06
CA TYR A 2 -9.63 -15.30 28.95
C TYR A 2 -10.68 -14.22 28.71
N GLN A 3 -10.32 -12.95 28.92
CA GLN A 3 -11.04 -11.84 28.34
C GLN A 3 -10.38 -11.55 26.99
N ALA A 4 -11.08 -11.85 25.91
CA ALA A 4 -10.76 -11.32 24.61
C ALA A 4 -11.14 -9.84 24.63
N GLU A 5 -10.15 -8.96 24.56
CA GLU A 5 -10.40 -7.55 24.28
C GLU A 5 -10.98 -7.44 22.87
N ILE A 6 -12.13 -6.78 22.76
CA ILE A 6 -12.77 -6.52 21.47
C ILE A 6 -11.86 -5.54 20.73
N GLU A 7 -11.28 -5.96 19.59
CA GLU A 7 -10.57 -5.06 18.67
C GLU A 7 -11.48 -3.86 18.38
N LYS A 8 -11.01 -2.65 18.73
CA LYS A 8 -11.71 -1.41 18.37
C LYS A 8 -11.70 -1.28 16.86
N VAL A 9 -12.82 -1.58 16.21
CA VAL A 9 -13.03 -1.27 14.80
C VAL A 9 -13.33 0.22 14.68
N TYR A 10 -12.36 1.00 14.24
CA TYR A 10 -12.56 2.40 13.89
C TYR A 10 -13.21 2.49 12.51
N CYS A 11 -14.47 2.93 12.46
CA CYS A 11 -15.16 3.23 11.21
C CYS A 11 -15.01 4.72 10.88
N VAL A 12 -14.48 5.03 9.70
CA VAL A 12 -14.37 6.40 9.20
C VAL A 12 -15.40 6.59 8.08
N THR A 13 -16.30 7.56 8.24
CA THR A 13 -17.26 7.92 7.20
C THR A 13 -16.64 8.91 6.24
N LEU A 14 -16.64 8.57 4.94
CA LEU A 14 -16.26 9.54 3.91
C LEU A 14 -17.38 10.58 3.75
N ASN A 15 -17.01 11.86 3.82
CA ASN A 15 -17.96 12.97 3.66
C ASN A 15 -18.50 13.10 2.22
N LYS A 16 -17.89 12.39 1.26
CA LYS A 16 -18.29 12.35 -0.14
C LYS A 16 -18.12 10.92 -0.68
N PRO A 17 -19.00 10.45 -1.57
CA PRO A 17 -18.80 9.18 -2.26
C PRO A 17 -17.48 9.18 -3.03
N LEU A 18 -16.71 8.10 -2.90
CA LEU A 18 -15.49 7.87 -3.65
C LEU A 18 -15.77 6.79 -4.70
N ASP A 19 -15.52 7.11 -5.98
CA ASP A 19 -15.53 6.12 -7.07
C ASP A 19 -14.07 5.74 -7.38
N PRO A 20 -13.63 4.52 -7.04
CA PRO A 20 -12.26 4.07 -7.28
C PRO A 20 -11.88 4.01 -8.76
N ALA A 21 -12.85 3.86 -9.67
CA ALA A 21 -12.56 3.80 -11.11
C ALA A 21 -11.96 5.10 -11.64
N ARG A 22 -12.19 6.22 -10.94
CA ARG A 22 -11.61 7.53 -11.24
C ARG A 22 -10.13 7.65 -10.85
N LEU A 23 -9.57 6.67 -10.16
CA LEU A 23 -8.15 6.57 -9.84
C LEU A 23 -7.37 5.72 -10.85
N LEU A 24 -8.02 5.28 -11.93
CA LEU A 24 -7.35 4.55 -13.01
C LEU A 24 -6.78 5.55 -14.04
N PRO A 25 -5.62 5.26 -14.65
CA PRO A 25 -5.05 6.07 -15.75
C PRO A 25 -6.01 6.17 -16.93
N GLU A 26 -5.86 7.17 -17.80
CA GLU A 26 -6.70 7.28 -19.01
C GLU A 26 -6.40 6.13 -19.97
N GLY A 27 -5.12 5.89 -20.26
CA GLY A 27 -4.64 4.76 -21.03
C GLY A 27 -4.84 3.42 -20.31
N LYS A 28 -5.45 2.47 -21.01
CA LYS A 28 -5.77 1.13 -20.48
C LYS A 28 -4.81 0.06 -20.97
N ALA A 29 -3.68 0.42 -21.56
CA ALA A 29 -2.63 -0.53 -21.87
C ALA A 29 -1.96 -1.02 -20.57
N TYR A 30 -1.69 -2.32 -20.45
CA TYR A 30 -1.11 -2.91 -19.25
C TYR A 30 -0.23 -4.12 -19.54
N TRP A 31 0.61 -4.48 -18.58
CA TRP A 31 1.25 -5.79 -18.51
C TRP A 31 0.50 -6.70 -17.53
N THR A 32 0.52 -8.01 -17.80
CA THR A 32 -0.09 -9.00 -16.92
C THR A 32 0.77 -10.25 -16.74
N TYR A 33 0.81 -10.78 -15.52
CA TYR A 33 1.53 -11.99 -15.15
C TYR A 33 0.93 -12.64 -13.89
N LEU A 34 1.19 -13.94 -13.69
CA LEU A 34 0.86 -14.65 -12.45
C LEU A 34 1.91 -14.38 -11.38
N GLY A 35 1.49 -14.05 -10.16
CA GLY A 35 2.38 -13.72 -9.06
C GLY A 35 1.75 -13.95 -7.69
N SER A 36 2.36 -13.32 -6.69
CA SER A 36 1.95 -13.43 -5.30
C SER A 36 1.43 -12.11 -4.73
N LEU A 37 0.86 -12.17 -3.54
CA LEU A 37 0.75 -11.01 -2.66
C LEU A 37 2.14 -10.46 -2.32
N THR A 38 2.25 -9.14 -2.14
CA THR A 38 3.50 -8.44 -1.75
C THR A 38 3.64 -8.30 -0.23
N THR A 39 2.64 -8.72 0.53
CA THR A 39 2.62 -8.78 1.99
C THR A 39 2.47 -10.23 2.46
N PRO A 40 3.04 -10.61 3.62
CA PRO A 40 2.84 -11.93 4.21
C PRO A 40 1.35 -12.32 4.28
N PRO A 41 0.99 -13.57 3.97
CA PRO A 41 1.86 -14.74 3.78
C PRO A 41 2.48 -14.89 2.38
N CYS A 42 2.41 -13.87 1.52
CA CYS A 42 2.99 -13.89 0.17
C CYS A 42 2.44 -15.02 -0.73
N SER A 43 1.15 -15.34 -0.61
CA SER A 43 0.51 -16.43 -1.38
C SER A 43 0.57 -16.18 -2.88
N GLU A 44 0.96 -17.19 -3.66
CA GLU A 44 1.02 -17.20 -5.13
C GLU A 44 -0.36 -17.43 -5.77
N SER A 45 -1.27 -16.47 -5.58
CA SER A 45 -2.67 -16.58 -5.99
C SER A 45 -3.19 -15.37 -6.76
N VAL A 46 -2.30 -14.55 -7.31
CA VAL A 46 -2.65 -13.25 -7.91
C VAL A 46 -2.35 -13.25 -9.41
N THR A 47 -3.31 -12.77 -10.22
CA THR A 47 -3.02 -12.30 -11.58
C THR A 47 -2.84 -10.79 -11.52
N TRP A 48 -1.62 -10.31 -11.77
CA TRP A 48 -1.32 -8.88 -11.76
C TRP A 48 -1.78 -8.21 -13.05
N ILE A 49 -2.32 -7.00 -12.93
CA ILE A 49 -2.59 -6.07 -14.02
C ILE A 49 -1.85 -4.77 -13.66
N LEU A 50 -0.78 -4.47 -14.41
CA LEU A 50 0.05 -3.29 -14.19
C LEU A 50 -0.12 -2.34 -15.36
N PHE A 51 -0.86 -1.25 -15.17
CA PHE A 51 -1.03 -0.23 -16.20
C PHE A 51 0.31 0.40 -16.59
N LYS A 52 0.48 0.66 -17.90
CA LYS A 52 1.71 1.28 -18.44
C LYS A 52 1.78 2.76 -18.12
N GLU A 53 0.61 3.42 -18.07
CA GLU A 53 0.48 4.82 -17.73
C GLU A 53 0.31 5.00 -16.21
N PRO A 54 1.07 5.88 -15.55
CA PRO A 54 0.86 6.20 -14.14
C PRO A 54 -0.28 7.22 -13.96
N ILE A 55 -0.84 7.29 -12.76
CA ILE A 55 -1.61 8.47 -12.33
C ILE A 55 -0.68 9.49 -11.69
N GLU A 56 -0.98 10.77 -11.89
CA GLU A 56 -0.26 11.85 -11.23
C GLU A 56 -0.89 12.21 -9.88
N VAL A 57 -0.04 12.51 -8.91
CA VAL A 57 -0.44 13.02 -7.59
C VAL A 57 0.43 14.22 -7.25
N SER A 58 -0.12 15.18 -6.50
CA SER A 58 0.68 16.32 -6.04
C SER A 58 1.68 15.88 -4.98
N HIS A 59 2.77 16.64 -4.85
CA HIS A 59 3.75 16.40 -3.79
C HIS A 59 3.10 16.48 -2.39
N GLU A 60 2.22 17.45 -2.16
CA GLU A 60 1.48 17.63 -0.90
C GLU A 60 0.62 16.40 -0.57
N GLN A 61 -0.06 15.82 -1.57
CA GLN A 61 -0.83 14.59 -1.38
C GLN A 61 0.06 13.43 -0.97
N LEU A 62 1.24 13.28 -1.58
CA LEU A 62 2.19 12.21 -1.25
C LEU A 62 2.75 12.37 0.17
N GLU A 63 3.04 13.59 0.61
CA GLU A 63 3.52 13.85 1.97
C GLU A 63 2.49 13.48 3.03
N LEU A 64 1.19 13.70 2.78
CA LEU A 64 0.13 13.25 3.70
C LEU A 64 0.13 11.73 3.93
N PHE A 65 0.44 10.93 2.91
CA PHE A 65 0.60 9.47 3.09
C PHE A 65 1.82 9.13 3.96
N ARG A 66 2.91 9.89 3.82
CA ARG A 66 4.16 9.69 4.59
C ARG A 66 4.02 10.10 6.05
N GLU A 67 3.04 10.93 6.39
CA GLU A 67 2.70 11.29 7.76
C GLU A 67 1.91 10.22 8.51
N MET A 68 1.38 9.19 7.83
CA MET A 68 0.63 8.10 8.46
C MET A 68 1.52 7.31 9.43
N ARG A 69 0.93 6.88 10.56
CA ARG A 69 1.62 6.14 11.62
C ARG A 69 1.17 4.68 11.64
N CYS A 70 2.09 3.77 11.97
CA CYS A 70 1.81 2.34 12.15
C CYS A 70 1.36 1.96 13.58
N TYR A 71 1.16 2.96 14.44
CA TYR A 71 0.71 2.86 15.82
C TYR A 71 -0.31 3.96 16.10
N ASP A 72 -1.10 3.80 17.16
CA ASP A 72 -2.07 4.82 17.55
C ASP A 72 -1.34 6.13 17.87
N ALA A 73 -1.83 7.25 17.34
CA ALA A 73 -1.24 8.56 17.57
C ALA A 73 -1.29 8.98 19.05
N ALA A 74 -2.21 8.42 19.83
CA ALA A 74 -2.32 8.66 21.26
C ALA A 74 -1.34 7.84 22.12
N GLU A 75 -0.64 6.86 21.52
CA GLU A 75 0.31 5.98 22.20
C GLU A 75 1.76 6.39 21.88
N GLU A 76 2.68 6.18 22.83
CA GLU A 76 4.12 6.29 22.56
C GLU A 76 4.54 5.12 21.69
N CYS A 77 5.29 5.34 20.59
CA CYS A 77 5.79 4.20 19.83
C CYS A 77 6.74 3.42 20.75
N PRO A 78 6.60 2.09 20.86
CA PRO A 78 7.65 1.27 21.47
C PRO A 78 9.02 1.46 20.79
N CYS A 79 9.01 1.92 19.53
CA CYS A 79 10.18 2.27 18.74
C CYS A 79 10.77 3.66 19.02
N ASP A 80 10.05 4.56 19.71
CA ASP A 80 10.49 5.95 20.00
C ASP A 80 11.37 6.05 21.27
N ALA A 81 11.35 5.03 22.12
CA ALA A 81 12.01 5.04 23.44
C ALA A 81 13.55 4.88 23.38
N THR A 82 14.12 4.50 22.23
CA THR A 82 15.56 4.34 22.07
C THR A 82 16.18 5.60 21.47
N LEU A 83 16.87 6.36 22.31
CA LEU A 83 17.75 7.51 22.04
C LEU A 83 18.16 7.64 20.55
N ASN A 84 17.40 8.42 19.78
CA ASN A 84 17.81 9.37 18.74
C ASN A 84 16.56 9.82 17.97
N LYS A 85 15.99 10.98 18.35
CA LYS A 85 14.81 11.63 17.71
C LYS A 85 15.03 12.08 16.25
N GLN A 86 16.03 11.52 15.57
CA GLN A 86 16.50 11.95 14.25
C GLN A 86 15.81 11.17 13.12
N PHE A 87 15.26 9.98 13.40
CA PHE A 87 14.60 9.15 12.40
C PHE A 87 13.11 9.11 12.66
N GLU A 88 12.32 9.17 11.59
CA GLU A 88 10.87 9.24 11.57
C GLU A 88 10.23 7.91 12.02
N TYR A 89 10.44 7.55 13.27
CA TYR A 89 10.04 6.26 13.81
C TYR A 89 8.52 6.11 13.87
N GLY A 90 8.08 4.95 13.37
CA GLY A 90 6.69 4.53 13.25
C GLY A 90 5.83 5.30 12.24
N LYS A 91 6.42 6.13 11.38
CA LYS A 91 5.76 6.57 10.13
C LYS A 91 5.78 5.45 9.07
N VAL A 92 4.78 5.44 8.19
CA VAL A 92 4.65 4.48 7.09
C VAL A 92 5.18 5.08 5.79
N ILE A 93 6.49 4.94 5.55
CA ILE A 93 7.17 5.61 4.41
C ILE A 93 7.61 4.60 3.33
N ASN A 94 8.22 3.48 3.75
CA ASN A 94 8.82 2.49 2.84
C ASN A 94 8.10 1.13 2.93
N ASN A 95 6.78 1.14 2.90
CA ASN A 95 5.92 -0.06 2.99
C ASN A 95 5.81 -0.81 1.64
N PHE A 96 6.92 -0.95 0.92
CA PHE A 96 7.01 -1.71 -0.32
C PHE A 96 7.91 -2.93 -0.15
N ARG A 97 7.63 -3.97 -0.93
CA ARG A 97 8.49 -5.15 -1.04
C ARG A 97 9.48 -4.93 -2.20
N PRO A 98 10.80 -5.18 -2.03
CA PRO A 98 11.75 -5.11 -3.14
C PRO A 98 11.36 -6.02 -4.30
N PRO A 99 11.71 -5.67 -5.56
CA PRO A 99 11.53 -6.55 -6.70
C PRO A 99 12.20 -7.90 -6.48
N LEU A 100 11.55 -8.96 -6.93
CA LEU A 100 12.11 -10.31 -6.95
C LEU A 100 12.37 -10.74 -8.39
N GLU A 101 13.31 -11.68 -8.54
CA GLU A 101 13.67 -12.26 -9.83
C GLU A 101 12.44 -12.76 -10.60
N LEU A 102 12.37 -12.47 -11.89
CA LEU A 102 11.25 -12.86 -12.74
C LEU A 102 11.13 -14.40 -12.84
N GLY A 103 12.27 -15.11 -12.83
CA GLY A 103 12.33 -16.55 -13.01
C GLY A 103 11.78 -16.95 -14.38
N ASN A 104 10.97 -18.01 -14.42
CA ASN A 104 10.38 -18.53 -15.65
C ASN A 104 9.03 -17.89 -16.04
N ARG A 105 8.60 -16.85 -15.30
CA ARG A 105 7.31 -16.19 -15.56
C ARG A 105 7.37 -15.39 -16.85
N GLN A 106 6.29 -15.46 -17.62
CA GLN A 106 6.13 -14.66 -18.84
C GLN A 106 5.28 -13.43 -18.55
N LEU A 107 5.82 -12.26 -18.91
CA LEU A 107 5.07 -11.02 -18.92
C LEU A 107 4.31 -10.92 -20.26
N ARG A 108 3.01 -10.71 -20.20
CA ARG A 108 2.20 -10.45 -21.39
C ARG A 108 1.84 -8.98 -21.44
N GLU A 109 1.93 -8.41 -22.63
CA GLU A 109 1.56 -7.03 -22.90
C GLU A 109 0.18 -6.99 -23.56
N VAL A 110 -0.66 -6.07 -23.10
CA VAL A 110 -1.98 -5.82 -23.66
C VAL A 110 -2.06 -4.33 -23.96
N ASP A 111 -2.22 -4.01 -25.24
CA ASP A 111 -2.38 -2.63 -25.69
C ASP A 111 -3.82 -2.16 -25.55
N SER A 112 -4.00 -0.85 -25.43
CA SER A 112 -5.32 -0.24 -25.54
C SER A 112 -5.79 -0.26 -26.99
N TYR A 113 -7.06 -0.59 -27.21
CA TYR A 113 -7.74 -0.48 -28.49
C TYR A 113 -7.85 0.98 -28.97
#